data_AF-A0A0C1U3I8-F1
#
_entry.id   AF-A0A0C1U3I8-F1
#
_cell.length_a   1.000
_cell.length_b   1.000
_cell.length_c   1.000
_cell.angle_alpha   90.00
_cell.angle_beta   90.00
_cell.angle_gamma   90.00
#
_symmetry.space_group_name_H-M   'P 1'
#
loop_
_entity.id
_entity.type
_entity.pdbx_description
1 polymer ?
#
loop_
_entity_poly.entity_id
_entity_poly.type
_entity_poly.pdbx_seq_one_letter_code
_entity_poly.pdbx_strand_id
1 'polypeptide(L)'
;MNKNFIIEQCRRLEVIHQEESNKLKEEDELNNKWMLDHNDGHKELMSYFVSFLKNTDNIDISGAKKWLKKAIKKSNDIIKNLDEKYNHFSNDEAMNQEDERIYQMNDGVICIAYTLINIINKKRYISKTNESGRI
;
A
#
# COMPACT_ATOMS: atom_id res chain seq x y z
N MET A 1 -9.14 0.45 20.04
CA MET A 1 -7.88 0.95 19.45
C MET A 1 -8.12 2.38 19.09
N ASN A 2 -7.28 3.32 19.53
CA ASN A 2 -7.53 4.73 19.26
C ASN A 2 -6.99 5.13 17.88
N LYS A 3 -7.55 6.21 17.33
CA LYS A 3 -7.13 6.87 16.08
C LYS A 3 -5.62 7.09 16.02
N ASN A 4 -5.07 7.64 17.10
CA ASN A 4 -3.66 8.01 17.19
C ASN A 4 -2.72 6.81 17.07
N PHE A 5 -3.12 5.64 17.60
CA PHE A 5 -2.38 4.40 17.42
C PHE A 5 -2.33 4.00 15.94
N ILE A 6 -3.46 4.02 15.23
CA ILE A 6 -3.50 3.64 13.81
C ILE A 6 -2.63 4.60 12.98
N ILE A 7 -2.73 5.91 13.24
CA ILE A 7 -1.90 6.92 12.58
C ILE A 7 -0.41 6.67 12.85
N GLU A 8 -0.03 6.38 14.08
CA GLU A 8 1.37 6.06 14.42
C GLU A 8 1.86 4.78 13.73
N GLN A 9 0.99 3.79 13.54
CA GLN A 9 1.34 2.59 12.76
C GLN A 9 1.53 2.93 11.28
N CYS A 10 0.71 3.80 10.69
CA CYS A 10 0.95 4.30 9.32
C CYS A 10 2.29 5.02 9.22
N ARG A 11 2.62 5.91 10.17
CA ARG A 11 3.91 6.63 10.19
C ARG A 11 5.11 5.68 10.21
N ARG A 12 5.04 4.59 10.98
CA ARG A 12 6.12 3.60 11.03
C ARG A 12 6.27 2.81 9.74
N LEU A 13 5.14 2.43 9.11
CA LEU A 13 5.15 1.77 7.80
C LEU A 13 5.75 2.68 6.73
N GLU A 14 5.39 3.97 6.74
CA GLU A 14 5.93 4.95 5.81
C GLU A 14 7.47 5.04 5.90
N VAL A 15 8.04 5.06 7.10
CA VAL A 15 9.51 5.05 7.28
C VAL A 15 10.12 3.77 6.68
N ILE A 16 9.56 2.59 6.99
CA ILE A 16 10.07 1.31 6.50
C ILE A 16 10.03 1.26 4.96
N HIS A 17 8.91 1.64 4.35
CA HIS A 17 8.79 1.63 2.88
C HIS A 17 9.68 2.68 2.22
N GLN A 18 9.88 3.84 2.86
CA GLN A 18 10.80 4.85 2.33
C GLN A 18 12.25 4.36 2.36
N GLU A 19 12.67 3.68 3.43
CA GLU A 19 14.00 3.06 3.51
C GLU A 19 14.19 1.96 2.46
N GLU A 20 13.18 1.12 2.24
CA GLU A 20 13.18 0.11 1.18
C GLU A 20 13.30 0.74 -0.21
N SER A 21 12.44 1.71 -0.54
CA SER A 21 12.48 2.40 -1.82
C SER A 21 13.79 3.15 -2.04
N ASN A 22 14.45 3.65 -1.00
CA ASN A 22 15.76 4.27 -1.12
C ASN A 22 16.84 3.25 -1.50
N LYS A 23 16.86 2.07 -0.85
CA LYS A 23 17.80 0.99 -1.20
C LYS A 23 17.59 0.48 -2.62
N LEU A 24 16.34 0.32 -3.03
CA LEU A 24 15.97 -0.12 -4.38
C LEU A 24 16.36 0.88 -5.47
N LYS A 25 16.58 2.15 -5.14
CA LYS A 25 17.12 3.14 -6.09
C LYS A 25 18.64 3.09 -6.21
N GLU A 26 19.32 2.64 -5.15
CA GLU A 26 20.76 2.40 -5.16
C GLU A 26 21.11 1.12 -5.94
N GLU A 27 20.19 0.15 -5.98
CA GLU A 27 20.29 -1.12 -6.71
C GLU A 27 19.53 -1.02 -8.05
N ASP A 28 20.23 -1.01 -9.19
CA ASP A 28 19.70 -1.04 -10.58
C ASP A 28 18.18 -0.76 -10.76
N GLU A 29 17.84 0.53 -10.92
CA GLU A 29 16.47 1.05 -10.96
C GLU A 29 15.56 0.35 -12.01
N LEU A 30 16.13 -0.17 -13.10
CA LEU A 30 15.36 -0.82 -14.18
C LEU A 30 14.78 -2.17 -13.75
N ASN A 31 15.50 -2.93 -12.93
CA ASN A 31 15.03 -4.22 -12.42
C ASN A 31 14.05 -4.07 -11.24
N ASN A 32 14.09 -2.92 -10.56
CA ASN A 32 13.31 -2.67 -9.35
C ASN A 32 12.10 -1.74 -9.56
N LYS A 33 11.86 -1.29 -10.80
CA LYS A 33 10.77 -0.36 -11.13
C LYS A 33 9.40 -0.83 -10.62
N TRP A 34 9.07 -2.11 -10.82
CA TRP A 34 7.80 -2.68 -10.38
C TRP A 34 7.61 -2.55 -8.85
N MET A 35 8.68 -2.72 -8.07
CA MET A 35 8.65 -2.60 -6.62
C MET A 35 8.54 -1.13 -6.17
N LEU A 36 9.17 -0.22 -6.92
CA LEU A 36 9.01 1.23 -6.68
C LEU A 36 7.57 1.67 -6.91
N ASP A 37 6.95 1.26 -8.02
CA ASP A 37 5.55 1.55 -8.33
C ASP A 37 4.60 0.91 -7.29
N HIS A 38 4.89 -0.32 -6.85
CA HIS A 38 4.17 -0.98 -5.74
C HIS A 38 4.25 -0.17 -4.43
N ASN A 39 5.44 0.32 -4.07
CA ASN A 39 5.64 1.14 -2.88
C ASN A 39 5.00 2.54 -2.99
N ASP A 40 4.87 3.10 -4.18
CA ASP A 40 4.07 4.31 -4.39
C ASP A 40 2.59 4.06 -4.10
N GLY A 41 2.06 2.88 -4.49
CA GLY A 41 0.73 2.43 -4.09
C GLY A 41 0.54 2.34 -2.57
N HIS A 42 1.56 1.85 -1.85
CA HIS A 42 1.56 1.87 -0.38
C HIS A 42 1.40 3.28 0.17
N LYS A 43 2.23 4.20 -0.31
CA LYS A 43 2.29 5.59 0.15
C LYS A 43 0.98 6.33 -0.11
N GLU A 44 0.42 6.20 -1.31
CA GLU A 44 -0.83 6.85 -1.70
C GLU A 44 -1.98 6.43 -0.78
N LEU A 45 -2.18 5.12 -0.58
CA LEU A 45 -3.25 4.65 0.29
C LEU A 45 -3.07 5.14 1.72
N MET A 46 -1.85 5.03 2.27
CA MET A 46 -1.57 5.47 3.64
C MET A 46 -1.87 6.96 3.83
N SER A 47 -1.47 7.81 2.88
CA SER A 47 -1.75 9.24 2.91
C SER A 47 -3.25 9.55 2.95
N TYR A 48 -4.02 8.92 2.05
CA TYR A 48 -5.48 9.08 2.04
C TYR A 48 -6.16 8.52 3.28
N PHE A 49 -5.68 7.39 3.78
CA PHE A 49 -6.22 6.77 4.98
C PHE A 49 -5.95 7.64 6.22
N VAL A 50 -4.75 8.16 6.39
CA VAL A 50 -4.42 9.10 7.48
C VAL A 50 -5.29 10.35 7.41
N SER A 51 -5.51 10.90 6.21
CA SER A 51 -6.39 12.04 5.99
C SER A 51 -7.84 11.72 6.39
N PHE A 52 -8.36 10.56 5.97
CA PHE A 52 -9.67 10.05 6.37
C PHE A 52 -9.79 9.92 7.90
N LEU A 53 -8.79 9.35 8.57
CA LEU A 53 -8.79 9.19 10.03
C LEU A 53 -8.76 10.55 10.74
N LYS A 54 -7.96 11.51 10.26
CA LYS A 54 -7.86 12.86 10.83
C LYS A 54 -9.18 13.61 10.76
N ASN A 55 -9.88 13.52 9.64
CA ASN A 55 -11.15 14.20 9.37
C ASN A 55 -12.38 13.54 10.03
N THR A 56 -12.20 12.44 10.76
CA THR A 56 -13.28 11.76 11.49
C THR A 56 -13.11 12.00 13.00
N ASP A 57 -14.13 12.59 13.63
CA ASP A 57 -14.14 12.92 15.06
C ASP A 57 -14.19 11.67 15.94
N ASN A 58 -15.08 10.73 15.62
CA ASN A 58 -15.22 9.44 16.28
C ASN A 58 -14.96 8.31 15.29
N ILE A 59 -13.75 7.73 15.32
CA ILE A 59 -13.46 6.54 14.51
C ILE A 59 -14.13 5.33 15.14
N ASP A 60 -15.18 4.84 14.48
CA ASP A 60 -15.56 3.45 14.59
C ASP A 60 -14.56 2.60 13.79
N ILE A 61 -13.96 1.61 14.48
CA ILE A 61 -13.06 0.60 13.90
C ILE A 61 -13.71 -0.07 12.68
N SER A 62 -15.03 -0.26 12.70
CA SER A 62 -15.76 -0.82 11.55
C SER A 62 -15.76 0.12 10.36
N GLY A 63 -15.86 1.44 10.59
CA GLY A 63 -15.75 2.47 9.55
C GLY A 63 -14.37 2.47 8.88
N ALA A 64 -13.30 2.43 9.66
CA ALA A 64 -11.93 2.35 9.16
C ALA A 64 -11.70 1.09 8.31
N LYS A 65 -12.15 -0.08 8.78
CA LYS A 65 -12.08 -1.33 8.00
C LYS A 65 -12.92 -1.27 6.72
N LYS A 66 -14.12 -0.69 6.79
CA LYS A 66 -15.00 -0.54 5.61
C LYS A 66 -14.36 0.36 4.57
N TRP A 67 -13.66 1.41 4.98
CA TRP A 67 -12.90 2.27 4.08
C TRP A 67 -11.79 1.50 3.37
N LEU A 68 -10.96 0.75 4.11
CA LEU A 68 -9.88 -0.08 3.53
C LEU A 68 -10.42 -1.16 2.59
N LYS A 69 -11.53 -1.83 2.95
CA LYS A 69 -12.18 -2.82 2.07
C LYS A 69 -12.70 -2.22 0.77
N LYS A 70 -13.16 -0.95 0.78
CA LYS A 70 -13.55 -0.25 -0.45
C LYS A 70 -12.35 0.03 -1.35
N ALA A 71 -11.20 0.42 -0.76
CA ALA A 71 -9.96 0.59 -1.50
C ALA A 71 -9.51 -0.72 -2.17
N ILE A 72 -9.48 -1.82 -1.40
CA ILE A 72 -9.16 -3.17 -1.92
C ILE A 72 -10.08 -3.54 -3.09
N LYS A 73 -11.39 -3.35 -2.93
CA LYS A 73 -12.35 -3.66 -4.01
C LYS A 73 -12.03 -2.85 -5.27
N LYS A 74 -11.86 -1.53 -5.14
CA LYS A 74 -11.56 -0.65 -6.28
C LYS A 74 -10.28 -1.08 -7.01
N SER A 75 -9.22 -1.38 -6.26
CA SER A 75 -7.93 -1.80 -6.85
C SER A 75 -8.00 -3.17 -7.48
N ASN A 76 -8.71 -4.13 -6.88
CA ASN A 76 -8.99 -5.43 -7.50
C ASN A 76 -9.78 -5.29 -8.81
N ASP A 77 -10.78 -4.42 -8.86
CA ASP A 77 -11.57 -4.18 -10.06
C ASP A 77 -10.68 -3.60 -11.19
N ILE A 78 -9.72 -2.73 -10.86
CA ILE A 78 -8.74 -2.18 -11.82
C ILE A 78 -7.80 -3.28 -12.34
N ILE A 79 -7.19 -4.06 -11.44
CA ILE A 79 -6.31 -5.17 -11.81
C ILE A 79 -7.04 -6.18 -12.69
N LYS A 80 -8.26 -6.57 -12.32
CA LYS A 80 -9.07 -7.51 -13.10
C LYS A 80 -9.34 -7.01 -14.52
N ASN A 81 -9.60 -5.71 -14.69
CA ASN A 81 -9.79 -5.14 -16.02
C ASN A 81 -8.50 -5.16 -16.86
N LEU A 82 -7.34 -4.97 -16.23
CA LEU A 82 -6.04 -5.12 -16.90
C LEU A 82 -5.75 -6.57 -17.25
N ASP A 83 -6.01 -7.50 -16.33
CA ASP A 83 -5.89 -8.94 -16.59
C ASP A 83 -6.79 -9.38 -17.76
N GLU A 84 -8.04 -8.92 -17.81
CA GLU A 84 -8.93 -9.18 -18.94
C GLU A 84 -8.38 -8.56 -20.23
N LYS A 85 -7.87 -7.33 -20.17
CA LYS A 85 -7.31 -6.62 -21.31
C LYS A 85 -6.08 -7.32 -21.91
N TYR A 86 -5.26 -8.00 -21.12
CA TYR A 86 -4.02 -8.60 -21.62
C TYR A 86 -4.06 -10.13 -21.73
N ASN A 87 -4.94 -10.81 -21.00
CA ASN A 87 -5.04 -12.28 -21.05
C ASN A 87 -6.15 -12.81 -21.98
N HIS A 88 -7.09 -11.97 -22.47
CA HIS A 88 -8.16 -12.42 -23.38
C HIS A 88 -7.82 -12.27 -24.88
N PHE A 89 -6.76 -11.54 -25.22
CA PHE A 89 -6.27 -11.48 -26.60
C PHE A 89 -5.26 -12.61 -26.80
N SER A 90 -5.47 -13.43 -27.82
CA SER A 90 -4.74 -14.68 -28.12
C SER A 90 -3.23 -14.54 -28.38
N ASN A 91 -2.64 -13.37 -28.14
CA ASN A 91 -1.31 -12.98 -28.60
C ASN A 91 -0.28 -12.72 -27.47
N ASP A 92 -0.58 -13.04 -26.21
CA ASP A 92 0.35 -12.78 -25.07
C ASP A 92 0.95 -11.37 -25.14
N GLU A 93 0.11 -10.36 -25.43
CA GLU A 93 0.60 -8.99 -25.59
C GLU A 93 1.19 -8.53 -24.26
N ALA A 94 2.47 -8.17 -24.27
CA ALA A 94 3.13 -7.62 -23.11
C ALA A 94 2.40 -6.35 -22.66
N MET A 95 2.13 -6.27 -21.36
CA MET A 95 1.51 -5.08 -20.76
C MET A 95 2.35 -3.85 -21.06
N ASN A 96 1.73 -2.77 -21.56
CA ASN A 96 2.47 -1.53 -21.77
C ASN A 96 2.89 -0.91 -20.44
N GLN A 97 3.89 -0.02 -20.47
CA GLN A 97 4.49 0.55 -19.26
C GLN A 97 3.51 1.33 -18.36
N GLU A 98 2.49 1.97 -18.93
CA GLU A 98 1.51 2.73 -18.14
C GLU A 98 0.55 1.77 -17.43
N ASP A 99 0.04 0.77 -18.14
CA ASP A 99 -0.81 -0.25 -17.55
C ASP A 99 -0.07 -1.08 -16.50
N GLU A 100 1.21 -1.39 -16.74
CA GLU A 100 2.08 -2.07 -15.77
C GLU A 100 2.22 -1.24 -14.50
N ARG A 101 2.50 0.06 -14.63
CA ARG A 101 2.55 0.97 -13.49
C ARG A 101 1.22 1.00 -12.72
N ILE A 102 0.09 1.13 -13.42
CA ILE A 102 -1.24 1.12 -12.81
C ILE A 102 -1.48 -0.19 -12.07
N TYR A 103 -1.09 -1.32 -12.67
CA TYR A 103 -1.19 -2.65 -12.06
C TYR A 103 -0.41 -2.70 -10.75
N GLN A 104 0.89 -2.39 -10.79
CA GLN A 104 1.77 -2.50 -9.62
C GLN A 104 1.35 -1.54 -8.50
N MET A 105 0.95 -0.31 -8.83
CA MET A 105 0.41 0.62 -7.83
C MET A 105 -0.83 0.07 -7.14
N ASN A 106 -1.77 -0.53 -7.89
CA ASN A 106 -2.99 -1.08 -7.31
C ASN A 106 -2.72 -2.35 -6.49
N ASP A 107 -1.74 -3.16 -6.88
CA ASP A 107 -1.27 -4.30 -6.08
C ASP A 107 -0.70 -3.83 -4.74
N GLY A 108 0.12 -2.77 -4.76
CA GLY A 108 0.60 -2.07 -3.57
C GLY A 108 -0.56 -1.62 -2.68
N VAL A 109 -1.54 -0.90 -3.22
CA VAL A 109 -2.74 -0.47 -2.47
C VAL A 109 -3.41 -1.64 -1.76
N ILE A 110 -3.57 -2.78 -2.42
CA ILE A 110 -4.19 -3.98 -1.84
C ILE A 110 -3.33 -4.53 -0.69
N CYS A 111 -2.02 -4.68 -0.93
CA CYS A 111 -1.05 -5.19 0.03
C CYS A 111 -1.07 -4.38 1.34
N ILE A 112 -0.94 -3.06 1.26
CA ILE A 112 -0.93 -2.21 2.45
C ILE A 112 -2.30 -2.14 3.13
N ALA A 113 -3.40 -2.20 2.37
CA ALA A 113 -4.74 -2.21 2.94
C ALA A 113 -4.96 -3.44 3.83
N TYR A 114 -4.53 -4.63 3.39
CA TYR A 114 -4.58 -5.84 4.22
C TYR A 114 -3.67 -5.73 5.44
N THR A 115 -2.47 -5.17 5.31
CA THR A 115 -1.57 -4.91 6.44
C THR A 115 -2.23 -4.00 7.48
N LEU A 116 -2.86 -2.91 7.06
CA LEU A 116 -3.58 -1.98 7.94
C LEU A 116 -4.80 -2.65 8.60
N ILE A 117 -5.55 -3.48 7.88
CA ILE A 117 -6.64 -4.29 8.45
C ILE A 117 -6.11 -5.22 9.55
N ASN A 118 -4.97 -5.88 9.32
CA ASN A 118 -4.35 -6.74 10.31
C ASN A 118 -3.90 -5.98 11.56
N ILE A 119 -3.35 -4.78 11.38
CA ILE A 119 -3.02 -3.87 12.49
C ILE A 119 -4.27 -3.50 13.28
N ILE A 120 -5.35 -3.07 12.61
CA ILE A 120 -6.62 -2.71 13.24
C ILE A 120 -7.24 -3.91 13.99
N ASN A 121 -7.07 -5.12 13.46
CA ASN A 121 -7.52 -6.36 14.11
C ASN A 121 -6.56 -6.86 15.20
N LYS A 122 -5.49 -6.11 15.52
CA LYS A 122 -4.45 -6.50 16.49
C LYS A 122 -3.70 -7.80 16.14
N LYS A 123 -3.71 -8.19 14.86
CA LYS A 123 -2.98 -9.36 14.35
C LYS A 123 -1.55 -9.01 13.91
N ARG A 124 -1.25 -7.71 13.79
CA ARG A 124 0.07 -7.20 13.43
C ARG A 124 0.36 -5.93 14.23
N TYR A 125 1.62 -5.71 14.55
CA TYR A 125 2.11 -4.50 15.19
C TYR A 125 3.47 -4.16 14.61
N ILE A 126 3.67 -2.90 14.24
CA ILE A 126 4.96 -2.39 13.79
C ILE A 126 5.64 -1.79 15.01
N SER A 127 6.69 -2.46 15.48
CA SER A 127 7.50 -1.99 16.61
C SER A 127 8.13 -0.64 16.29
N LYS A 128 8.48 0.10 17.35
CA LYS A 128 9.34 1.28 17.16
C LYS A 128 10.66 0.77 16.56
N THR A 129 11.12 1.43 15.51
CA THR A 129 12.50 1.29 15.07
C THR A 129 13.37 1.88 16.19
N ASN A 130 14.21 1.05 16.81
CA ASN A 130 15.21 1.52 17.76
C ASN A 130 16.36 2.10 16.92
N GLU A 131 16.38 3.40 16.65
CA GLU A 131 17.57 4.09 16.14
C GLU A 131 18.66 4.28 17.22
N SER A 132 18.70 3.41 18.24
CA SER A 132 19.65 3.46 19.35
C SER A 132 20.52 2.19 19.46
N GLY A 133 20.66 1.43 18.37
CA GLY A 133 21.45 0.19 18.31
C GLY A 133 22.60 0.19 17.29
N ARG A 134 23.01 1.36 16.77
CA ARG A 134 24.25 1.52 15.99
C ARG A 134 25.22 2.40 16.78
N ILE A 135 25.90 1.80 17.75
CA ILE A 135 27.19 2.26 18.30
C ILE A 135 28.19 1.18 17.96
#